data_AF-A0A0Q9QAR9-F1
#
_entry.id   AF-A0A0Q9QAR9-F1
#
_cell.length_a   1.000
_cell.length_b   1.000
_cell.length_c   1.000
_cell.angle_alpha   90.00
_cell.angle_beta   90.00
_cell.angle_gamma   90.00
#
_symmetry.space_group_name_H-M   'P 1'
#
loop_
_entity.id
_entity.type
_entity.pdbx_description
1 polymer ?
#
loop_
_entity_poly.entity_id
_entity_poly.type
_entity_poly.pdbx_seq_one_letter_code
_entity_poly.pdbx_strand_id
1 'polypeptide(L)'
;MAYLLLVIIVPLVAYTVWSVRRVTEPWFDDAPRHAWASARASSADGALARLEAEVTYRITDAGVRSPEDQAAQVGEDALRRAIVTGRVLSLPGIGDEVALGSDPPAAGIAVDSVVVTAADVEITRELRRLVGGP
;
A
#
# COMPACT_ATOMS: atom_id res chain seq x y z
N MET A 1 -52.35 33.65 8.89
CA MET A 1 -51.75 32.51 9.62
C MET A 1 -50.82 31.64 8.78
N ALA A 2 -51.10 31.36 7.50
CA ALA A 2 -50.24 30.53 6.65
C ALA A 2 -48.79 31.06 6.46
N TYR A 3 -48.60 32.38 6.47
CA TYR A 3 -47.28 33.00 6.29
C TYR A 3 -46.33 32.76 7.47
N LEU A 4 -46.87 32.67 8.69
CA LEU A 4 -46.09 32.42 9.92
C LEU A 4 -45.55 30.98 9.96
N LEU A 5 -46.33 30.02 9.45
CA LEU A 5 -45.89 28.63 9.32
C LEU A 5 -44.77 28.48 8.30
N LEU A 6 -44.83 29.17 7.16
CA LEU A 6 -43.79 29.15 6.14
C LEU A 6 -42.44 29.67 6.65
N VAL A 7 -42.46 30.76 7.44
CA VAL A 7 -41.23 31.36 8.00
C VAL A 7 -40.52 30.43 9.00
N ILE A 8 -41.24 29.50 9.64
CA ILE A 8 -40.65 28.53 10.57
C ILE A 8 -40.23 27.24 9.86
N ILE A 9 -41.04 26.76 8.92
CA ILE A 9 -40.80 25.49 8.23
C ILE A 9 -39.58 25.58 7.30
N VAL A 10 -39.43 26.67 6.55
CA VAL A 10 -38.32 26.84 5.60
C VAL A 10 -36.94 26.79 6.25
N PRO A 11 -36.63 27.56 7.32
CA PRO A 11 -35.33 27.47 7.98
C PRO A 11 -35.14 26.13 8.70
N LEU A 12 -36.21 25.51 9.22
CA LEU A 12 -36.13 24.19 9.84
C LEU A 12 -35.72 23.12 8.83
N VAL A 13 -36.31 23.13 7.63
CA VAL A 13 -35.96 22.20 6.54
C VAL A 13 -34.55 22.49 6.00
N ALA A 14 -34.16 23.75 5.87
CA ALA A 14 -32.80 24.11 5.46
C ALA A 14 -31.77 23.62 6.49
N TYR A 15 -32.07 23.77 7.78
CA TYR A 15 -31.22 23.29 8.88
C TYR A 15 -31.13 21.77 8.91
N THR A 16 -32.23 21.04 8.73
CA THR A 16 -32.18 19.56 8.69
C THR A 16 -31.43 19.05 7.47
N VAL A 17 -31.64 19.61 6.28
CA VAL A 17 -30.90 19.23 5.07
C VAL A 17 -29.40 19.54 5.22
N TRP A 18 -29.05 20.69 5.80
CA TRP A 18 -27.66 21.05 6.06
C TRP A 18 -27.01 20.17 7.13
N SER A 19 -27.73 19.85 8.19
CA SER A 19 -27.27 18.95 9.26
C SER A 19 -27.08 17.52 8.75
N VAL A 20 -28.01 16.99 7.95
CA VAL A 20 -27.88 15.66 7.34
C VAL A 20 -26.71 15.61 6.36
N ARG A 21 -26.51 16.67 5.56
CA ARG A 21 -25.35 16.78 4.67
C ARG A 21 -24.02 16.84 5.42
N ARG A 22 -23.95 17.51 6.58
CA ARG A 22 -22.71 17.54 7.40
C ARG A 22 -22.40 16.20 8.06
N VAL A 23 -23.41 15.40 8.41
CA VAL A 23 -23.21 14.10 9.07
C VAL A 23 -22.78 13.01 8.08
N THR A 24 -22.88 13.28 6.77
CA THR A 24 -22.45 12.35 5.71
C THR A 24 -21.02 12.66 5.23
N GLU A 25 -20.11 12.98 6.14
CA GLU A 25 -18.71 12.66 5.89
C GLU A 25 -18.59 11.16 6.19
N PRO A 26 -18.32 10.30 5.18
CA PRO A 26 -18.09 8.91 5.48
C PRO A 26 -16.87 8.86 6.39
N TRP A 27 -17.09 8.46 7.64
CA TRP A 27 -16.09 8.15 8.65
C TRP A 27 -15.23 6.96 8.19
N PHE A 28 -14.56 7.09 7.06
CA PHE A 28 -13.53 6.14 6.70
C PHE A 28 -12.47 6.24 7.79
N ASP A 29 -12.21 5.09 8.40
CA ASP A 29 -11.10 4.90 9.32
C ASP A 29 -9.81 5.10 8.53
N ASP A 30 -9.40 6.37 8.38
CA ASP A 30 -8.20 6.81 7.66
C ASP A 30 -6.93 6.59 8.52
N ALA A 31 -7.06 5.77 9.56
CA ALA A 31 -5.93 5.34 10.36
C ALA A 31 -5.01 4.46 9.49
N PRO A 32 -3.70 4.74 9.46
CA PRO A 32 -2.75 3.89 8.77
C PRO A 32 -2.76 2.50 9.41
N ARG A 33 -2.76 1.49 8.56
CA ARG A 33 -2.72 0.07 8.92
C ARG A 33 -1.47 -0.56 8.34
N HIS A 34 -1.07 -1.69 8.94
CA HIS A 34 0.16 -2.38 8.61
C HIS A 34 -0.16 -3.79 8.12
N ALA A 35 0.53 -4.23 7.07
CA ALA A 35 0.52 -5.60 6.56
C ALA A 35 1.96 -6.05 6.31
N TRP A 36 2.16 -7.36 6.23
CA TRP A 36 3.47 -7.95 5.94
C TRP A 36 3.48 -8.52 4.52
N ALA A 37 4.52 -8.22 3.76
CA ALA A 37 4.74 -8.76 2.42
C ALA A 37 6.09 -9.48 2.37
N SER A 38 6.15 -10.59 1.62
CA SER A 38 7.40 -11.32 1.39
C SER A 38 7.53 -11.75 -0.06
N ALA A 39 8.69 -11.52 -0.67
CA ALA A 39 8.95 -11.93 -2.03
C ALA A 39 10.28 -12.66 -2.14
N ARG A 40 10.28 -13.74 -2.92
CA ARG A 40 11.49 -14.45 -3.34
C ARG A 40 11.55 -14.50 -4.85
N ALA A 41 12.65 -14.03 -5.43
CA ALA A 41 12.87 -14.06 -6.87
C ALA A 41 14.37 -14.06 -7.20
N SER A 42 14.68 -14.34 -8.46
CA SER A 42 16.04 -14.17 -8.97
C SER A 42 16.24 -12.73 -9.43
N SER A 43 17.37 -12.13 -9.04
CA SER A 43 17.80 -10.81 -9.50
C SER A 43 18.19 -10.84 -10.97
N ALA A 44 18.37 -9.66 -11.57
CA ALA A 44 18.75 -9.53 -12.99
C ALA A 44 20.09 -10.22 -13.34
N ASP A 45 20.98 -10.33 -12.36
CA ASP A 45 22.27 -11.01 -12.38
C ASP A 45 22.22 -12.47 -11.87
N GLY A 46 21.02 -12.99 -11.59
CA GLY A 46 20.79 -14.42 -11.31
C GLY A 46 21.04 -14.85 -9.87
N ALA A 47 21.18 -13.94 -8.91
CA ALA A 47 21.19 -14.29 -7.49
C ALA A 47 19.76 -14.50 -6.99
N LEU A 48 19.57 -15.47 -6.09
CA LEU A 48 18.28 -15.63 -5.41
C LEU A 48 18.22 -14.63 -4.26
N ALA A 49 17.24 -13.72 -4.30
CA ALA A 49 16.98 -12.79 -3.21
C ALA A 49 15.62 -13.06 -2.57
N ARG A 50 15.56 -12.92 -1.25
CA ARG A 50 14.35 -12.92 -0.44
C ARG A 50 14.28 -11.59 0.30
N LEU A 51 13.20 -10.85 0.08
CA LEU A 51 12.91 -9.61 0.77
C LEU A 51 11.62 -9.75 1.56
N GLU A 52 11.58 -9.18 2.75
CA GLU A 52 10.38 -9.01 3.57
C GLU A 52 10.21 -7.53 3.85
N ALA A 53 8.97 -7.04 3.77
CA ALA A 53 8.65 -5.64 3.96
C ALA A 53 7.39 -5.45 4.78
N GLU A 54 7.36 -4.34 5.50
CA GLU A 54 6.18 -3.80 6.12
C GLU A 54 5.48 -2.87 5.13
N VAL A 55 4.17 -3.10 4.94
CA VAL A 55 3.32 -2.33 4.03
C VAL A 55 2.40 -1.46 4.87
N THR A 56 2.51 -0.14 4.71
CA THR A 56 1.58 0.80 5.31
C THR A 56 0.47 1.11 4.31
N TYR A 57 -0.79 0.94 4.71
CA TYR A 57 -1.94 1.13 3.84
C TYR A 57 -3.13 1.75 4.58
N ARG A 58 -4.06 2.30 3.80
CA ARG A 58 -5.35 2.82 4.26
C ARG A 58 -6.49 2.27 3.41
N ILE A 59 -7.67 2.16 4.01
CA ILE A 59 -8.86 1.62 3.33
C ILE A 59 -9.64 2.79 2.73
N THR A 60 -9.82 2.78 1.42
CA THR A 60 -10.51 3.83 0.66
C THR A 60 -11.94 3.43 0.25
N ASP A 61 -12.29 2.14 0.36
CA ASP A 61 -13.65 1.63 0.11
C ASP A 61 -14.05 0.58 1.18
N ALA A 62 -15.26 0.72 1.71
CA ALA A 62 -15.83 -0.17 2.72
C ALA A 62 -16.27 -1.53 2.15
N GLY A 63 -16.34 -1.66 0.82
CA GLY A 63 -16.67 -2.90 0.13
C GLY A 63 -15.52 -3.91 0.03
N VAL A 64 -14.31 -3.53 0.45
CA VAL A 64 -13.12 -4.40 0.34
C VAL A 64 -13.23 -5.61 1.24
N ARG A 65 -13.16 -6.79 0.63
CA ARG A 65 -12.97 -8.05 1.34
C ARG A 65 -11.46 -8.29 1.50
N SER A 66 -11.01 -8.38 2.75
CA SER A 66 -9.62 -8.58 3.15
C SER A 66 -8.63 -7.52 2.62
N PRO A 67 -8.68 -6.28 3.17
CA PRO A 67 -7.78 -5.21 2.74
C PRO A 67 -6.30 -5.50 3.06
N GLU A 68 -6.05 -6.28 4.12
CA GLU A 68 -4.70 -6.69 4.51
C GLU A 68 -4.05 -7.60 3.44
N ASP A 69 -4.77 -8.62 2.96
CA ASP A 69 -4.26 -9.53 1.92
C ASP A 69 -3.99 -8.78 0.62
N GLN A 70 -4.84 -7.81 0.27
CA GLN A 70 -4.64 -6.98 -0.91
C GLN A 70 -3.41 -6.07 -0.77
N ALA A 71 -3.21 -5.46 0.40
CA ALA A 71 -2.04 -4.64 0.67
C ALA A 71 -0.76 -5.48 0.65
N ALA A 72 -0.79 -6.67 1.25
CA ALA A 72 0.30 -7.64 1.21
C ALA A 72 0.64 -8.02 -0.24
N GLN A 73 -0.36 -8.35 -1.07
CA GLN A 73 -0.16 -8.70 -2.48
C GLN A 73 0.51 -7.56 -3.28
N VAL A 74 0.06 -6.31 -3.09
CA VAL A 74 0.68 -5.13 -3.72
C VAL A 74 2.13 -4.98 -3.29
N GLY A 75 2.42 -5.15 -2.00
CA GLY A 75 3.78 -5.14 -1.45
C GLY A 75 4.65 -6.26 -2.05
N GLU A 76 4.12 -7.48 -2.16
CA GLU A 76 4.83 -8.62 -2.74
C GLU A 76 5.19 -8.38 -4.21
N ASP A 77 4.27 -7.81 -4.99
CA ASP A 77 4.49 -7.51 -6.39
C ASP A 77 5.49 -6.36 -6.57
N ALA A 78 5.48 -5.35 -5.68
CA ALA A 78 6.50 -4.30 -5.64
C ALA A 78 7.89 -4.87 -5.32
N LEU A 79 8.01 -5.69 -4.27
CA LEU A 79 9.25 -6.36 -3.89
C LEU A 79 9.78 -7.28 -5.00
N ARG A 80 8.89 -8.09 -5.59
CA ARG A 80 9.27 -9.01 -6.67
C ARG A 80 9.81 -8.24 -7.87
N ARG A 81 9.20 -7.11 -8.24
CA ARG A 81 9.73 -6.24 -9.30
C ARG A 81 11.09 -5.65 -8.94
N ALA A 82 11.25 -5.15 -7.72
CA ALA A 82 12.54 -4.63 -7.25
C ALA A 82 13.64 -5.69 -7.33
N ILE A 83 13.34 -6.94 -6.95
CA ILE A 83 14.28 -8.05 -7.09
C ILE A 83 14.60 -8.32 -8.56
N VAL A 84 13.57 -8.59 -9.39
CA VAL A 84 13.76 -9.04 -10.78
C VAL A 84 14.46 -7.99 -11.63
N THR A 85 14.22 -6.71 -11.37
CA THR A 85 14.83 -5.61 -12.13
C THR A 85 16.17 -5.16 -11.56
N GLY A 86 16.41 -5.40 -10.26
CA GLY A 86 17.63 -5.03 -9.56
C GLY A 86 18.78 -5.99 -9.82
N ARG A 87 20.01 -5.46 -9.72
CA ARG A 87 21.22 -6.27 -9.56
C ARG A 87 21.48 -6.47 -8.07
N VAL A 88 22.24 -7.50 -7.69
CA VAL A 88 22.53 -7.84 -6.27
C VAL A 88 22.97 -6.63 -5.45
N LEU A 89 23.90 -5.83 -5.97
CA LEU A 89 24.45 -4.67 -5.25
C LEU A 89 23.51 -3.46 -5.20
N SER A 90 22.37 -3.53 -5.91
CA SER A 90 21.37 -2.47 -6.02
C SER A 90 20.01 -2.93 -5.50
N LEU A 91 19.94 -4.11 -4.86
CA LEU A 91 18.73 -4.56 -4.19
C LEU A 91 18.46 -3.67 -2.97
N PRO A 92 17.20 -3.37 -2.68
CA PRO A 92 16.83 -2.58 -1.51
C PRO A 92 17.22 -3.35 -0.22
N GLY A 93 17.89 -2.64 0.68
CA GLY A 93 18.30 -3.13 1.99
C GLY A 93 17.26 -2.84 3.07
N ILE A 94 17.54 -3.26 4.29
CA ILE A 94 16.67 -3.01 5.45
C ILE A 94 16.54 -1.50 5.68
N GLY A 95 15.30 -1.02 5.79
CA GLY A 95 14.96 0.39 5.94
C GLY A 95 14.74 1.12 4.62
N ASP A 96 15.04 0.50 3.48
CA ASP A 96 14.78 1.10 2.17
C ASP A 96 13.30 1.01 1.82
N GLU A 97 12.79 2.09 1.23
CA GLU A 97 11.44 2.15 0.69
C GLU A 97 11.44 1.65 -0.76
N VAL A 98 10.49 0.79 -1.09
CA VAL A 98 10.34 0.21 -2.43
C VAL A 98 9.29 0.96 -3.21
N ALA A 99 9.65 1.39 -4.41
CA ALA A 99 8.73 2.10 -5.29
C ALA A 99 7.53 1.22 -5.66
N LEU A 100 6.33 1.71 -5.30
CA LEU A 100 5.08 1.22 -5.83
C LEU A 100 5.07 1.53 -7.33
N GLY A 101 5.12 0.51 -8.19
CA GLY A 101 5.07 0.72 -9.63
C GLY A 101 3.75 1.35 -10.07
N SER A 102 3.66 1.75 -11.34
CA SER A 102 2.51 2.46 -11.91
C SER A 102 1.23 1.61 -12.06
N ASP A 103 1.15 0.44 -11.41
CA ASP A 103 -0.04 -0.39 -11.46
C ASP A 103 -1.21 0.35 -10.81
N PRO A 104 -2.43 0.19 -11.36
CA PRO A 104 -3.59 0.82 -10.76
C PRO A 104 -3.71 0.38 -9.29
N PRO A 105 -3.98 1.31 -8.36
CA PRO A 105 -4.13 0.97 -6.96
C PRO A 105 -5.18 -0.13 -6.80
N ALA A 106 -4.89 -1.12 -5.95
CA ALA A 106 -5.83 -2.19 -5.65
C ALA A 106 -7.16 -1.58 -5.20
N ALA A 107 -8.26 -2.05 -5.78
CA ALA A 107 -9.55 -1.40 -5.64
C ALA A 107 -9.95 -1.32 -4.15
N GLY A 108 -10.07 -0.10 -3.64
CA GLY A 108 -10.55 0.17 -2.28
C GLY A 108 -9.48 0.16 -1.17
N ILE A 109 -8.20 0.03 -1.54
CA ILE A 109 -7.08 0.32 -0.63
C ILE A 109 -6.10 1.30 -1.29
N ALA A 110 -5.46 2.13 -0.48
CA ALA A 110 -4.30 2.91 -0.92
C ALA A 110 -3.09 2.48 -0.09
N VAL A 111 -2.03 2.07 -0.77
CA VAL A 111 -0.75 1.74 -0.12
C VAL A 111 0.08 3.01 -0.08
N ASP A 112 0.52 3.38 1.12
CA ASP A 112 1.27 4.61 1.37
C ASP A 112 2.77 4.38 1.24
N SER A 113 3.26 3.26 1.77
CA SER A 113 4.68 2.90 1.72
C SER A 113 4.90 1.40 1.84
N VAL A 114 6.03 0.93 1.32
CA VAL A 114 6.53 -0.44 1.45
C VAL A 114 7.99 -0.37 1.88
N VAL A 115 8.26 -0.71 3.14
CA VAL A 115 9.61 -0.58 3.74
C VAL A 115 10.19 -1.95 4.02
N VAL A 116 11.38 -2.23 3.48
CA VAL A 116 12.04 -3.52 3.68
C VAL A 116 12.48 -3.67 5.13
N THR A 117 12.09 -4.77 5.77
CA THR A 117 12.44 -5.09 7.16
C THR A 117 13.45 -6.23 7.26
N ALA A 118 13.49 -7.12 6.25
CA ALA A 118 14.50 -8.15 6.13
C ALA A 118 14.93 -8.34 4.67
N ALA A 119 16.23 -8.57 4.48
CA ALA A 119 16.82 -8.86 3.18
C ALA A 119 17.82 -10.00 3.30
N ASP A 120 17.60 -11.07 2.52
CA ASP A 120 18.49 -12.21 2.41
C ASP A 120 18.83 -12.45 0.94
N VAL A 121 20.10 -12.61 0.61
CA VAL A 121 20.58 -12.80 -0.75
C VAL A 121 21.50 -14.02 -0.82
N GLU A 122 21.00 -15.06 -1.47
CA GLU A 122 21.73 -16.28 -1.74
C GLU A 122 22.52 -16.12 -3.05
N ILE A 123 23.81 -15.81 -2.90
CA ILE A 123 24.75 -15.71 -4.02
C ILE A 123 25.19 -17.13 -4.42
N THR A 124 24.80 -17.55 -5.62
CA THR A 124 25.24 -18.83 -6.19
C THR A 124 26.77 -18.86 -6.33
N ARG A 125 27.36 -20.06 -6.28
CA ARG A 125 28.84 -20.23 -6.37
C ARG A 125 29.44 -19.59 -7.62
N GLU A 126 28.70 -19.55 -8.73
CA GLU A 126 29.15 -18.95 -9.99
C GLU A 126 29.22 -17.43 -9.91
N LEU A 127 28.23 -16.78 -9.30
CA LEU A 127 28.23 -15.33 -9.11
C LEU A 127 29.33 -14.89 -8.12
N ARG A 128 29.62 -15.70 -7.09
CA ARG A 128 30.74 -15.45 -6.18
C ARG A 128 32.09 -15.41 -6.91
N ARG A 129 32.28 -16.24 -7.93
CA ARG A 129 33.50 -16.22 -8.78
C ARG A 129 33.58 -14.98 -9.66
N LEU A 130 32.45 -14.40 -10.07
CA LEU A 130 32.41 -13.19 -10.90
C LEU A 130 32.58 -11.90 -10.08
N VAL A 131 32.11 -11.88 -8.83
CA VAL A 131 32.19 -10.70 -7.94
C VAL A 131 33.51 -10.66 -7.16
N GLY A 132 34.02 -11.82 -6.73
CA GLY A 132 35.25 -11.92 -5.94
C GLY A 132 36.50 -12.21 -6.78
N GLY A 133 36.72 -11.51 -7.89
CA GLY A 133 37.90 -11.69 -8.75
C GLY A 133 39.24 -11.77 -7.97
N PRO A 134 40.24 -12.44 -8.55
CA PRO A 134 41.32 -13.22 -7.88
C PRO A 134 42.10 -12.53 -6.76
#